data_AF-A0A842MR16-F1
#
_entry.id   AF-A0A842MR16-F1
#
_cell.length_a   1.000
_cell.length_b   1.000
_cell.length_c   1.000
_cell.angle_alpha   90.00
_cell.angle_beta   90.00
_cell.angle_gamma   90.00
#
_symmetry.space_group_name_H-M   'P 1'
#
loop_
_entity.id
_entity.type
_entity.pdbx_description
1 polymer ?
#
loop_
_entity_poly.entity_id
_entity_poly.type
_entity_poly.pdbx_seq_one_letter_code
_entity_poly.pdbx_strand_id
1 'polypeptide(L)'
;MGEDEMFSGESKVLDLGSYAQFASDECIKEKFNTFVLDEGGLSSPLSISLVIPTKFEPEGIHEIEEAALHRILAQCSELVDAGYLDEIIIMGATRKDNGEPDFTILQKAVNIAYEELGLFREQVDLLNKYKSQNERAKRGLIDFFLKVVHQFDQNIAKVLAKFGVFGVTGFFGILPGKGSGLWLSIPLTRGDIICFVDADIMNFSKEYVVGLCHPIIYSWNLQEAAIKLVKAYYNRLTVDKDNPKRKFLGGRVCRLLIRPLLKSITETFNLYVGLETVKYPLAGEFALSRDLLERISLPSNYAIEMAVLFQTYDITGPNSIAQLDLGTYHHIGRKFESLENMARQIVNFVFRVVNEKIGRPLTREEKDQLLVAYEENVSRLLNEYEKTAIQLKEEGGNLEYSMSEDLNKKKILQ
;
A
#
# COMPACT_ATOMS: atom_id res chain seq x y z
N MET A 1 12.48 -19.41 12.21
CA MET A 1 13.73 -19.61 11.45
C MET A 1 14.90 -19.35 12.39
N GLY A 2 15.98 -20.12 12.31
CA GLY A 2 17.16 -19.90 13.15
C GLY A 2 17.96 -18.67 12.70
N GLU A 3 18.57 -17.97 13.66
CA GLU A 3 19.35 -16.73 13.46
C GLU A 3 20.43 -16.82 12.37
N ASP A 4 20.94 -18.03 12.09
CA ASP A 4 22.06 -18.25 11.15
C ASP A 4 21.65 -18.40 9.66
N GLU A 5 20.37 -18.59 9.31
CA GLU A 5 19.93 -18.73 7.90
C GLU A 5 19.46 -17.42 7.24
N MET A 6 19.28 -16.34 8.02
CA MET A 6 18.80 -15.06 7.48
C MET A 6 19.86 -14.33 6.62
N PHE A 7 21.16 -14.58 6.83
CA PHE A 7 22.21 -13.69 6.34
C PHE A 7 23.36 -14.37 5.57
N SER A 8 23.07 -15.43 4.81
CA SER A 8 24.03 -15.96 3.82
C SER A 8 24.14 -15.05 2.59
N GLY A 9 25.13 -14.14 2.58
CA GLY A 9 25.96 -13.72 1.43
C GLY A 9 25.37 -13.18 0.11
N GLU A 10 24.06 -13.26 -0.15
CA GLU A 10 23.41 -12.74 -1.36
C GLU A 10 22.46 -11.60 -0.99
N SER A 11 22.59 -10.48 -1.71
CA SER A 11 21.67 -9.35 -1.67
C SER A 11 20.25 -9.81 -1.98
N LYS A 12 19.42 -10.02 -0.94
CA LYS A 12 18.07 -10.59 -1.10
C LYS A 12 17.03 -9.80 -0.32
N VAL A 13 15.85 -9.70 -0.91
CA VAL A 13 14.65 -9.25 -0.20
C VAL A 13 14.29 -10.32 0.84
N LEU A 14 14.09 -9.92 2.09
CA LEU A 14 13.78 -10.84 3.18
C LEU A 14 12.33 -11.32 3.07
N ASP A 15 12.11 -12.63 3.06
CA ASP A 15 10.77 -13.21 3.14
C ASP A 15 10.48 -13.60 4.59
N LEU A 16 9.54 -12.88 5.20
CA LEU A 16 9.17 -13.07 6.59
C LEU A 16 8.21 -14.24 6.77
N GLY A 17 7.65 -14.82 5.69
CA GLY A 17 6.60 -15.83 5.80
C GLY A 17 5.26 -15.23 6.24
N SER A 18 4.48 -15.97 7.03
CA SER A 18 3.10 -15.61 7.32
C SER A 18 2.93 -14.54 8.39
N TYR A 19 2.03 -13.58 8.14
CA TYR A 19 1.57 -12.62 9.15
C TYR A 19 1.10 -13.28 10.45
N ALA A 20 0.62 -14.53 10.39
CA ALA A 20 0.09 -15.26 11.54
C ALA A 20 1.14 -15.56 12.62
N GLN A 21 2.45 -15.46 12.31
CA GLN A 21 3.50 -15.67 13.31
C GLN A 21 3.71 -14.46 14.24
N PHE A 22 3.17 -13.29 13.88
CA PHE A 22 3.32 -12.06 14.66
C PHE A 22 2.23 -12.00 15.73
N ALA A 23 2.55 -12.47 16.94
CA ALA A 23 1.64 -12.42 18.07
C ALA A 23 1.45 -10.96 18.53
N SER A 24 0.24 -10.43 18.39
CA SER A 24 -0.09 -9.02 18.65
C SER A 24 0.39 -8.53 20.03
N ASP A 25 0.20 -9.31 21.10
CA ASP A 25 0.59 -8.93 22.47
C ASP A 25 2.10 -8.71 22.64
N GLU A 26 2.92 -9.51 21.97
CA GLU A 26 4.38 -9.40 22.01
C GLU A 26 4.83 -8.20 21.18
N CYS A 27 4.26 -8.05 19.98
CA CYS A 27 4.52 -6.92 19.09
C CYS A 27 4.18 -5.57 19.75
N ILE A 28 3.08 -5.50 20.50
CA ILE A 28 2.66 -4.32 21.25
C ILE A 28 3.67 -3.97 22.35
N LYS A 29 4.12 -4.96 23.12
CA LYS A 29 5.12 -4.74 24.18
C LYS A 29 6.43 -4.21 23.61
N GLU A 30 6.89 -4.77 22.50
CA GLU A 30 8.09 -4.27 21.83
C GLU A 30 7.93 -2.85 21.31
N LYS A 31 6.79 -2.51 20.70
CA LYS A 31 6.49 -1.13 20.30
C LYS A 31 6.63 -0.16 21.47
N PHE A 32 6.02 -0.48 22.63
CA PHE A 32 6.07 0.39 23.81
C PHE A 32 7.47 0.55 24.42
N ASN A 33 8.36 -0.42 24.21
CA ASN A 33 9.74 -0.34 24.66
C ASN A 33 10.69 0.25 23.61
N THR A 34 10.17 0.60 22.42
CA THR A 34 10.96 1.16 21.33
C THR A 34 10.85 2.68 21.32
N PHE A 35 12.00 3.35 21.21
CA PHE A 35 12.10 4.79 21.17
C PHE A 35 12.83 5.24 19.91
N VAL A 36 12.43 6.40 19.40
CA VAL A 36 13.05 7.07 18.25
C VAL A 36 13.78 8.31 18.75
N LEU A 37 14.91 8.62 18.12
CA LEU A 37 15.66 9.85 18.37
C LEU A 37 15.29 10.87 17.31
N ASP A 38 14.91 12.08 17.74
CA ASP A 38 14.72 13.20 16.83
C ASP A 38 16.06 13.79 16.35
N GLU A 39 16.01 14.77 15.45
CA GLU A 39 17.20 15.46 14.93
C GLU A 39 18.03 16.15 16.02
N GLY A 40 17.41 16.49 17.15
CA GLY A 40 18.07 17.05 18.33
C GLY A 40 18.66 16.00 19.28
N GLY A 41 18.50 14.71 18.98
CA GLY A 41 18.91 13.60 19.82
C GLY A 41 18.01 13.36 21.04
N LEU A 42 16.81 13.96 21.07
CA LEU A 42 15.82 13.71 22.11
C LEU A 42 15.06 12.44 21.78
N SER A 43 14.81 11.64 22.81
CA SER A 43 14.10 10.37 22.69
C SER A 43 12.60 10.57 22.88
N SER A 44 11.81 9.99 21.98
CA SER A 44 10.36 9.88 22.09
C SER A 44 9.89 8.44 21.84
N PRO A 45 8.76 8.01 22.44
CA PRO A 45 8.16 6.73 22.11
C PRO A 45 7.86 6.64 20.60
N LEU A 46 8.08 5.45 20.03
CA LEU A 46 7.73 5.14 18.66
C LEU A 46 6.23 5.37 18.39
N SER A 47 5.92 6.02 17.25
CA SER A 47 4.55 6.19 16.77
C SER A 47 4.30 5.52 15.41
N ILE A 48 3.07 5.03 15.19
CA ILE A 48 2.62 4.39 13.95
C ILE A 48 1.37 5.11 13.42
N SER A 49 1.42 5.54 12.16
CA SER A 49 0.27 6.08 11.42
C SER A 49 -0.22 5.08 10.38
N LEU A 50 -1.52 4.82 10.36
CA LEU A 50 -2.19 4.03 9.32
C LEU A 50 -2.85 4.96 8.30
N VAL A 51 -2.61 4.72 7.02
CA VAL A 51 -3.24 5.42 5.92
C VAL A 51 -4.14 4.45 5.16
N ILE A 52 -5.40 4.83 5.01
CA ILE A 52 -6.42 4.09 4.29
C ILE A 52 -6.86 4.93 3.08
N PRO A 53 -6.27 4.75 1.89
CA PRO A 53 -6.77 5.37 0.67
C PRO A 53 -8.14 4.80 0.29
N THR A 54 -9.08 5.69 -0.01
CA THR A 54 -10.42 5.34 -0.44
C THR A 54 -10.78 6.01 -1.75
N LYS A 55 -11.34 5.22 -2.67
CA LYS A 55 -11.93 5.73 -3.90
C LYS A 55 -13.14 4.88 -4.23
N PHE A 56 -14.28 5.32 -3.74
CA PHE A 56 -15.57 4.70 -4.04
C PHE A 56 -16.12 5.22 -5.37
N GLU A 57 -16.99 4.44 -5.98
CA GLU A 57 -17.63 4.80 -7.26
C GLU A 57 -18.61 5.99 -7.06
N PRO A 58 -18.83 6.84 -8.09
CA PRO A 58 -19.69 8.01 -7.97
C PRO A 58 -21.15 7.68 -7.60
N GLU A 59 -21.61 6.47 -7.94
CA GLU A 59 -22.94 5.95 -7.61
C GLU A 59 -23.14 5.72 -6.10
N GLY A 60 -22.06 5.81 -5.31
CA GLY A 60 -22.07 5.63 -3.87
C GLY A 60 -21.16 4.49 -3.41
N ILE A 61 -21.12 4.29 -2.09
CA ILE A 61 -20.50 3.11 -1.49
C ILE A 61 -21.45 1.94 -1.69
N HIS A 62 -20.99 0.89 -2.37
CA HIS A 62 -21.75 -0.37 -2.46
C HIS A 62 -21.78 -1.05 -1.09
N GLU A 63 -22.82 -1.82 -0.78
CA GLU A 63 -22.95 -2.51 0.53
C GLU A 63 -21.70 -3.33 0.90
N ILE A 64 -21.06 -3.95 -0.11
CA ILE A 64 -19.83 -4.72 0.06
C ILE A 64 -18.62 -3.87 0.45
N GLU A 65 -18.53 -2.64 -0.08
CA GLU A 65 -17.47 -1.68 0.22
C GLU A 65 -17.68 -1.05 1.60
N GLU A 66 -18.93 -0.78 1.95
CA GLU A 66 -19.32 -0.30 3.28
C GLU A 66 -18.98 -1.33 4.35
N ALA A 67 -19.39 -2.59 4.14
CA ALA A 67 -19.06 -3.70 5.05
C ALA A 67 -17.54 -3.92 5.20
N ALA A 68 -16.77 -3.74 4.12
CA ALA A 68 -15.31 -3.80 4.20
C ALA A 68 -14.74 -2.67 5.07
N LEU A 69 -15.21 -1.44 4.91
CA LEU A 69 -14.75 -0.31 5.72
C LEU A 69 -15.14 -0.46 7.20
N HIS A 70 -16.37 -0.92 7.50
CA HIS A 70 -16.77 -1.27 8.88
C HIS A 70 -15.79 -2.26 9.50
N ARG A 71 -15.51 -3.36 8.79
CA ARG A 71 -14.57 -4.38 9.27
C ARG A 71 -13.17 -3.83 9.50
N ILE A 72 -12.64 -3.05 8.56
CA ILE A 72 -11.29 -2.45 8.68
C ILE A 72 -11.24 -1.57 9.93
N LEU A 73 -12.20 -0.67 10.11
CA LEU A 73 -12.20 0.26 11.25
C LEU A 73 -12.45 -0.45 12.59
N ALA A 74 -13.32 -1.47 12.64
CA ALA A 74 -13.53 -2.28 13.83
C ALA A 74 -12.22 -2.97 14.27
N GLN A 75 -11.52 -3.60 13.33
CA GLN A 75 -10.22 -4.24 13.58
C GLN A 75 -9.14 -3.22 13.97
N CYS A 76 -9.14 -2.03 13.37
CA CYS A 76 -8.23 -0.95 13.76
C CYS A 76 -8.55 -0.40 15.15
N SER A 77 -9.84 -0.37 15.58
CA SER A 77 -10.20 0.05 16.94
C SER A 77 -9.47 -0.79 17.97
N GLU A 78 -9.38 -2.11 17.77
CA GLU A 78 -8.65 -2.99 18.68
C GLU A 78 -7.16 -2.63 18.79
N LEU A 79 -6.52 -2.18 17.70
CA LEU A 79 -5.13 -1.72 17.71
C LEU A 79 -4.94 -0.35 18.36
N VAL A 80 -5.91 0.54 18.17
CA VAL A 80 -5.93 1.87 18.82
C VAL A 80 -6.10 1.70 20.32
N ASP A 81 -7.06 0.88 20.75
CA ASP A 81 -7.35 0.61 22.16
C ASP A 81 -6.16 -0.08 22.86
N ALA A 82 -5.44 -0.94 22.14
CA ALA A 82 -4.20 -1.56 22.60
C ALA A 82 -2.98 -0.60 22.59
N GLY A 83 -3.11 0.59 22.01
CA GLY A 83 -2.04 1.56 21.84
C GLY A 83 -0.96 1.14 20.83
N TYR A 84 -1.26 0.17 19.96
CA TYR A 84 -0.37 -0.19 18.85
C TYR A 84 -0.41 0.87 17.76
N LEU A 85 -1.62 1.32 17.39
CA LEU A 85 -1.85 2.32 16.35
C LEU A 85 -2.15 3.68 16.98
N ASP A 86 -1.39 4.72 16.61
CA ASP A 86 -1.53 6.04 17.23
C ASP A 86 -2.37 7.01 16.39
N GLU A 87 -2.49 6.74 15.09
CA GLU A 87 -3.16 7.63 14.16
C GLU A 87 -3.74 6.89 12.94
N ILE A 88 -4.90 7.32 12.46
CA ILE A 88 -5.56 6.83 11.25
C ILE A 88 -5.86 7.99 10.31
N ILE A 89 -5.44 7.89 9.05
CA ILE A 89 -5.71 8.85 8.00
C ILE A 89 -6.53 8.16 6.90
N ILE A 90 -7.78 8.57 6.72
CA ILE A 90 -8.61 8.13 5.60
C ILE A 90 -8.51 9.16 4.48
N MET A 91 -7.95 8.77 3.34
CA MET A 91 -7.75 9.65 2.18
C MET A 91 -8.77 9.36 1.09
N GLY A 92 -9.80 10.20 0.98
CA GLY A 92 -10.81 10.11 -0.08
C GLY A 92 -10.40 10.79 -1.37
N ALA A 93 -10.72 10.18 -2.51
CA ALA A 93 -10.46 10.71 -3.84
C ALA A 93 -11.69 10.75 -4.76
N THR A 94 -12.89 10.47 -4.24
CA THR A 94 -14.13 10.40 -5.03
C THR A 94 -14.56 11.78 -5.51
N ARG A 95 -14.90 11.89 -6.79
CA ARG A 95 -15.36 13.14 -7.41
C ARG A 95 -16.75 12.93 -8.00
N LYS A 96 -17.52 14.01 -8.04
CA LYS A 96 -18.79 14.09 -8.75
C LYS A 96 -18.52 14.14 -10.27
N ASP A 97 -19.57 13.94 -11.08
CA ASP A 97 -19.47 13.98 -12.54
C ASP A 97 -18.95 15.33 -13.08
N ASN A 98 -19.18 16.42 -12.35
CA ASN A 98 -18.66 17.75 -12.69
C ASN A 98 -17.18 17.97 -12.31
N GLY A 99 -16.52 16.95 -11.74
CA GLY A 99 -15.12 16.97 -11.34
C GLY A 99 -14.84 17.54 -9.94
N GLU A 100 -15.86 18.07 -9.25
CA GLU A 100 -15.73 18.59 -7.88
C GLU A 100 -15.56 17.46 -6.85
N PRO A 101 -14.88 17.71 -5.72
CA PRO A 101 -14.83 16.81 -4.57
C PRO A 101 -16.21 16.31 -4.13
N ASP A 102 -16.34 15.01 -3.90
CA ASP A 102 -17.53 14.46 -3.25
C ASP A 102 -17.27 14.17 -1.76
N PHE A 103 -17.69 15.10 -0.92
CA PHE A 103 -17.59 14.95 0.53
C PHE A 103 -18.66 14.05 1.14
N THR A 104 -19.70 13.66 0.38
CA THR A 104 -20.78 12.78 0.90
C THR A 104 -20.22 11.43 1.31
N ILE A 105 -19.27 10.92 0.53
CA ILE A 105 -18.56 9.67 0.78
C ILE A 105 -17.66 9.78 2.01
N LEU A 106 -16.99 10.92 2.20
CA LEU A 106 -16.19 11.18 3.40
C LEU A 106 -17.05 11.29 4.65
N GLN A 107 -18.24 11.90 4.56
CA GLN A 107 -19.19 11.96 5.67
C GLN A 107 -19.64 10.55 6.09
N LYS A 108 -19.88 9.65 5.14
CA LYS A 108 -20.15 8.24 5.43
C LYS A 108 -18.96 7.59 6.15
N ALA A 109 -17.73 7.80 5.66
CA ALA A 109 -16.54 7.26 6.32
C ALA A 109 -16.38 7.78 7.77
N VAL A 110 -16.70 9.05 8.04
CA VAL A 110 -16.72 9.60 9.40
C VAL A 110 -17.79 8.96 10.27
N ASN A 111 -18.98 8.70 9.73
CA ASN A 111 -20.05 8.03 10.48
C ASN A 111 -19.67 6.60 10.84
N ILE A 112 -19.15 5.83 9.88
CA ILE A 112 -18.65 4.47 10.11
C ILE A 112 -17.54 4.50 11.17
N ALA A 113 -16.62 5.45 11.07
CA ALA A 113 -15.57 5.61 12.07
C ALA A 113 -16.12 5.94 13.47
N TYR A 114 -17.17 6.74 13.57
CA TYR A 114 -17.85 7.00 14.84
C TYR A 114 -18.57 5.76 15.41
N GLU A 115 -19.05 4.88 14.56
CA GLU A 115 -19.67 3.62 14.97
C GLU A 115 -18.64 2.59 15.44
N GLU A 116 -17.53 2.46 14.72
CA GLU A 116 -16.55 1.39 14.93
C GLU A 116 -15.38 1.77 15.83
N LEU A 117 -14.91 3.02 15.83
CA LEU A 117 -13.77 3.46 16.63
C LEU A 117 -14.23 4.03 17.98
N GLY A 118 -14.13 3.21 19.04
CA GLY A 118 -14.58 3.57 20.39
C GLY A 118 -14.00 4.89 20.91
N LEU A 119 -12.67 5.05 20.82
CA LEU A 119 -11.98 6.27 21.24
C LEU A 119 -12.42 7.50 20.46
N PHE A 120 -12.69 7.37 19.15
CA PHE A 120 -13.11 8.51 18.32
C PHE A 120 -14.52 8.97 18.70
N ARG A 121 -15.43 8.02 18.92
CA ARG A 121 -16.77 8.31 19.44
C ARG A 121 -16.71 9.07 20.75
N GLU A 122 -15.92 8.60 21.71
CA GLU A 122 -15.76 9.27 23.00
C GLU A 122 -15.19 10.68 22.87
N GLN A 123 -14.20 10.88 21.98
CA GLN A 123 -13.67 12.22 21.67
C GLN A 123 -14.77 13.13 21.14
N VAL A 124 -15.55 12.67 20.15
CA VAL A 124 -16.63 13.47 19.55
C VAL A 124 -17.73 13.80 20.58
N ASP A 125 -18.16 12.82 21.37
CA ASP A 125 -19.19 13.00 22.39
C ASP A 125 -18.75 13.99 23.48
N LEU A 126 -17.50 13.89 23.93
CA LEU A 126 -16.94 14.82 24.91
C LEU A 126 -16.93 16.26 24.37
N LEU A 127 -16.53 16.45 23.12
CA LEU A 127 -16.50 17.78 22.51
C LEU A 127 -17.91 18.35 22.33
N ASN A 128 -18.87 17.53 21.93
CA ASN A 128 -20.27 17.94 21.76
C ASN A 128 -20.96 18.25 23.09
N LYS A 129 -20.57 17.57 24.17
CA LYS A 129 -21.09 17.83 25.52
C LYS A 129 -20.78 19.24 26.02
N TYR A 130 -19.62 19.81 25.65
CA TYR A 130 -19.18 21.13 26.12
C TYR A 130 -19.12 22.13 24.97
N LYS A 131 -20.02 23.12 24.97
CA LYS A 131 -20.08 24.17 23.93
C LYS A 131 -18.71 24.82 23.64
N SER A 132 -17.91 25.12 24.66
CA SER A 132 -16.57 25.70 24.47
C SER A 132 -15.63 24.77 23.72
N GLN A 133 -15.67 23.47 23.98
CA GLN A 133 -14.83 22.48 23.29
C GLN A 133 -15.33 22.24 21.87
N ASN A 134 -16.65 22.16 21.66
CA ASN A 134 -17.25 22.08 20.33
C ASN A 134 -16.83 23.27 19.43
N GLU A 135 -16.90 24.51 19.95
CA GLU A 135 -16.48 25.70 19.21
C GLU A 135 -14.97 25.73 18.96
N ARG A 136 -14.15 25.20 19.87
CA ARG A 136 -12.71 25.02 19.63
C ARG A 136 -12.43 23.99 18.54
N ALA A 137 -13.13 22.87 18.54
CA ALA A 137 -12.99 21.82 17.52
C ALA A 137 -13.36 22.34 16.12
N LYS A 138 -14.49 23.07 15.98
CA LYS A 138 -14.88 23.73 14.72
C LYS A 138 -13.85 24.72 14.19
N ARG A 139 -13.00 25.26 15.07
CA ARG A 139 -11.91 26.19 14.74
C ARG A 139 -10.57 25.47 14.48
N GLY A 140 -10.54 24.13 14.49
CA GLY A 140 -9.33 23.33 14.28
C GLY A 140 -8.35 23.38 15.45
N LEU A 141 -8.83 23.70 16.67
CA LEU A 141 -7.98 23.75 17.88
C LEU A 141 -7.96 22.44 18.66
N ILE A 142 -8.57 21.38 18.12
CA ILE A 142 -8.56 20.03 18.66
C ILE A 142 -8.00 19.12 17.58
N ASP A 143 -7.06 18.27 17.99
CA ASP A 143 -6.43 17.30 17.14
C ASP A 143 -7.00 15.92 17.44
N PHE A 144 -7.43 15.22 16.41
CA PHE A 144 -8.00 13.88 16.51
C PHE A 144 -6.97 12.88 16.01
N PHE A 145 -6.95 11.68 16.61
CA PHE A 145 -6.13 10.58 16.08
C PHE A 145 -6.67 10.09 14.72
N LEU A 146 -7.95 10.32 14.43
CA LEU A 146 -8.56 10.08 13.12
C LEU A 146 -8.59 11.37 12.29
N LYS A 147 -8.03 11.32 11.09
CA LYS A 147 -8.11 12.37 10.07
C LYS A 147 -8.79 11.83 8.82
N VAL A 148 -9.85 12.48 8.38
CA VAL A 148 -10.59 12.10 7.17
C VAL A 148 -10.51 13.25 6.18
N VAL A 149 -9.80 13.04 5.07
CA VAL A 149 -9.30 14.12 4.21
C VAL A 149 -9.58 13.82 2.74
N HIS A 150 -9.96 14.85 1.98
CA HIS A 150 -10.15 14.74 0.55
C HIS A 150 -8.90 15.15 -0.22
N GLN A 151 -8.49 14.35 -1.22
CA GLN A 151 -7.35 14.62 -2.10
C GLN A 151 -7.41 16.01 -2.73
N PHE A 152 -8.60 16.50 -3.05
CA PHE A 152 -8.82 17.78 -3.73
C PHE A 152 -9.43 18.85 -2.81
N ASP A 153 -9.17 18.78 -1.51
CA ASP A 153 -9.52 19.86 -0.58
C ASP A 153 -8.77 21.16 -0.95
N GLN A 154 -9.53 22.24 -1.15
CA GLN A 154 -8.96 23.53 -1.56
C GLN A 154 -8.06 24.14 -0.48
N ASN A 155 -8.29 23.85 0.79
CA ASN A 155 -7.44 24.34 1.87
C ASN A 155 -6.06 23.68 1.81
N ILE A 156 -5.99 22.39 1.49
CA ILE A 156 -4.70 21.71 1.25
C ILE A 156 -3.99 22.36 0.07
N ALA A 157 -4.69 22.59 -1.05
CA ALA A 157 -4.09 23.27 -2.20
C ALA A 157 -3.54 24.66 -1.85
N LYS A 158 -4.24 25.44 -1.02
CA LYS A 158 -3.76 26.75 -0.53
C LYS A 158 -2.52 26.61 0.36
N VAL A 159 -2.46 25.60 1.23
CA VAL A 159 -1.30 25.32 2.08
C VAL A 159 -0.09 24.95 1.22
N LEU A 160 -0.26 24.03 0.27
CA LEU A 160 0.81 23.63 -0.66
C LEU A 160 1.33 24.83 -1.48
N ALA A 161 0.43 25.69 -1.96
CA ALA A 161 0.81 26.93 -2.65
C ALA A 161 1.61 27.88 -1.74
N LYS A 162 1.15 28.08 -0.49
CA LYS A 162 1.81 28.95 0.49
C LYS A 162 3.24 28.51 0.79
N PHE A 163 3.49 27.20 0.85
CA PHE A 163 4.81 26.63 1.07
C PHE A 163 5.62 26.40 -0.21
N GLY A 164 5.17 26.91 -1.36
CA GLY A 164 5.93 26.85 -2.62
C GLY A 164 6.05 25.44 -3.22
N VAL A 165 5.25 24.48 -2.75
CA VAL A 165 5.32 23.08 -3.19
C VAL A 165 5.12 22.96 -4.70
N PHE A 166 4.18 23.71 -5.26
CA PHE A 166 3.91 23.72 -6.71
C PHE A 166 5.09 24.22 -7.54
N GLY A 167 5.97 25.06 -6.97
CA GLY A 167 7.21 25.49 -7.62
C GLY A 167 8.25 24.37 -7.67
N VAL A 168 8.30 23.52 -6.62
CA VAL A 168 9.22 22.36 -6.55
C VAL A 168 8.72 21.22 -7.43
N THR A 169 7.42 20.93 -7.41
CA THR A 169 6.84 19.82 -8.18
C THR A 169 6.65 20.16 -9.65
N GLY A 170 6.60 21.45 -10.01
CA GLY A 170 6.31 21.92 -11.37
C GLY A 170 4.85 21.77 -11.79
N PHE A 171 3.94 21.43 -10.86
CA PHE A 171 2.51 21.28 -11.13
C PHE A 171 1.70 22.31 -10.37
N PHE A 172 0.78 22.99 -11.07
CA PHE A 172 -0.17 23.88 -10.44
C PHE A 172 -1.38 23.08 -9.94
N GLY A 173 -1.50 22.95 -8.62
CA GLY A 173 -2.56 22.17 -7.99
C GLY A 173 -2.20 20.70 -7.76
N ILE A 174 -3.16 19.96 -7.21
CA ILE A 174 -2.99 18.55 -6.87
C ILE A 174 -3.35 17.69 -8.08
N LEU A 175 -2.39 16.89 -8.56
CA LEU A 175 -2.65 15.93 -9.62
C LEU A 175 -3.57 14.79 -9.14
N PRO A 176 -4.47 14.29 -9.99
CA PRO A 176 -5.28 13.12 -9.64
C PRO A 176 -4.47 11.82 -9.70
N GLY A 177 -4.95 10.81 -8.95
CA GLY A 177 -4.41 9.45 -8.96
C GLY A 177 -4.09 8.93 -7.57
N LYS A 178 -3.95 7.59 -7.47
CA LYS A 178 -3.63 6.88 -6.22
C LYS A 178 -2.34 7.42 -5.61
N GLY A 179 -1.29 7.55 -6.42
CA GLY A 179 0.00 8.02 -5.96
C GLY A 179 -0.02 9.43 -5.37
N SER A 180 -0.79 10.35 -5.94
CA SER A 180 -0.98 11.69 -5.36
C SER A 180 -1.73 11.64 -4.03
N GLY A 181 -2.75 10.78 -3.89
CA GLY A 181 -3.49 10.63 -2.63
C GLY A 181 -2.58 10.09 -1.52
N LEU A 182 -1.76 9.09 -1.84
CA LEU A 182 -0.76 8.54 -0.91
C LEU A 182 0.32 9.57 -0.56
N TRP A 183 0.87 10.29 -1.55
CA TRP A 183 1.85 11.35 -1.30
C TRP A 183 1.31 12.46 -0.39
N LEU A 184 0.05 12.89 -0.60
CA LEU A 184 -0.61 13.89 0.25
C LEU A 184 -0.88 13.40 1.68
N SER A 185 -1.01 12.09 1.89
CA SER A 185 -1.23 11.53 3.22
C SER A 185 0.01 11.67 4.12
N ILE A 186 1.20 11.62 3.54
CA ILE A 186 2.48 11.64 4.27
C ILE A 186 2.61 12.87 5.17
N PRO A 187 2.46 14.11 4.69
CA PRO A 187 2.55 15.30 5.57
C PRO A 187 1.39 15.41 6.57
N LEU A 188 0.34 14.59 6.44
CA LEU A 188 -0.77 14.54 7.42
C LEU A 188 -0.48 13.56 8.56
N THR A 189 0.43 12.60 8.34
CA THR A 189 0.84 11.58 9.31
C THR A 189 1.88 12.11 10.28
N ARG A 190 1.93 11.55 11.50
CA ARG A 190 2.96 11.85 12.51
C ARG A 190 3.85 10.67 12.88
N GLY A 191 3.42 9.44 12.60
CA GLY A 191 4.12 8.22 13.01
C GLY A 191 5.49 8.09 12.39
N ASP A 192 6.43 7.49 13.11
CA ASP A 192 7.75 7.12 12.62
C ASP A 192 7.69 5.95 11.63
N ILE A 193 6.62 5.15 11.72
CA ILE A 193 6.25 4.13 10.74
C ILE A 193 4.90 4.52 10.14
N ILE A 194 4.82 4.48 8.81
CA ILE A 194 3.58 4.73 8.07
C ILE A 194 3.19 3.44 7.38
N CYS A 195 2.01 2.91 7.73
CA CYS A 195 1.41 1.74 7.12
C CYS A 195 0.31 2.16 6.17
N PHE A 196 0.26 1.55 4.98
CA PHE A 196 -0.78 1.74 3.98
C PHE A 196 -1.59 0.46 3.83
N VAL A 197 -2.91 0.56 3.81
CA VAL A 197 -3.82 -0.57 3.54
C VAL A 197 -4.99 -0.09 2.68
N ASP A 198 -5.27 -0.73 1.55
CA ASP A 198 -6.38 -0.32 0.69
C ASP A 198 -7.74 -0.58 1.38
N ALA A 199 -8.77 0.22 1.08
CA ALA A 199 -10.10 0.07 1.69
C ALA A 199 -10.99 -1.01 1.04
N ASP A 200 -10.48 -1.73 0.03
CA ASP A 200 -11.22 -2.74 -0.73
C ASP A 200 -10.95 -4.18 -0.26
N ILE A 201 -10.53 -4.34 1.01
CA ILE A 201 -10.20 -5.60 1.67
C ILE A 201 -11.39 -6.14 2.44
N MET A 202 -12.04 -7.18 1.92
CA MET A 202 -13.20 -7.78 2.59
C MET A 202 -12.83 -8.63 3.81
N ASN A 203 -11.65 -9.24 3.79
CA ASN A 203 -11.16 -10.12 4.84
C ASN A 203 -10.00 -9.52 5.64
N PHE A 204 -10.07 -8.21 5.88
CA PHE A 204 -9.08 -7.50 6.69
C PHE A 204 -8.97 -8.09 8.10
N SER A 205 -7.75 -8.17 8.61
CA SER A 205 -7.45 -8.53 9.98
C SER A 205 -6.41 -7.55 10.51
N LYS A 206 -6.52 -7.18 11.78
CA LYS A 206 -5.60 -6.24 12.44
C LYS A 206 -4.14 -6.74 12.41
N GLU A 207 -3.95 -8.05 12.39
CA GLU A 207 -2.63 -8.69 12.30
C GLU A 207 -1.90 -8.34 10.99
N TYR A 208 -2.59 -7.90 9.93
CA TYR A 208 -1.94 -7.37 8.72
C TYR A 208 -1.13 -6.11 9.04
N VAL A 209 -1.69 -5.17 9.81
CA VAL A 209 -1.00 -3.94 10.21
C VAL A 209 0.14 -4.25 11.17
N VAL A 210 -0.09 -5.17 12.12
CA VAL A 210 0.94 -5.63 13.05
C VAL A 210 2.12 -6.22 12.30
N GLY A 211 1.88 -7.21 11.44
CA GLY A 211 2.92 -7.90 10.70
C GLY A 211 3.65 -7.00 9.69
N LEU A 212 3.00 -5.98 9.12
CA LEU A 212 3.66 -5.02 8.23
C LEU A 212 4.57 -4.06 9.01
N CYS A 213 4.15 -3.57 10.18
CA CYS A 213 4.92 -2.58 10.93
C CYS A 213 6.01 -3.21 11.79
N HIS A 214 5.71 -4.33 12.46
CA HIS A 214 6.55 -4.89 13.50
C HIS A 214 7.97 -5.28 13.04
N PRO A 215 8.20 -5.83 11.83
CA PRO A 215 9.56 -6.12 11.35
C PRO A 215 10.46 -4.88 11.29
N ILE A 216 9.90 -3.71 11.01
CA ILE A 216 10.64 -2.43 11.04
C ILE A 216 11.05 -2.11 12.48
N ILE A 217 10.10 -2.18 13.42
CA ILE A 217 10.32 -1.97 14.87
C ILE A 217 11.41 -2.90 15.39
N TYR A 218 11.24 -4.19 15.14
CA TYR A 218 12.17 -5.23 15.57
C TYR A 218 13.58 -4.96 15.05
N SER A 219 13.70 -4.59 13.77
CA SER A 219 15.00 -4.29 13.16
C SER A 219 15.71 -3.07 13.76
N TRP A 220 14.98 -2.11 14.34
CA TRP A 220 15.60 -0.94 15.01
C TRP A 220 16.20 -1.29 16.37
N ASN A 221 15.75 -2.39 16.97
CA ASN A 221 16.31 -2.91 18.22
C ASN A 221 17.55 -3.80 17.99
N LEU A 222 17.86 -4.14 16.72
CA LEU A 222 19.02 -4.94 16.34
C LEU A 222 20.22 -4.03 15.96
N GLN A 223 21.44 -4.57 16.07
CA GLN A 223 22.69 -3.89 15.66
C GLN A 223 22.99 -4.01 14.14
N GLU A 224 22.00 -4.38 13.32
CA GLU A 224 22.18 -4.73 11.90
C GLU A 224 21.48 -3.74 10.95
N ALA A 225 21.46 -4.05 9.64
CA ALA A 225 20.77 -3.25 8.64
C ALA A 225 19.26 -3.20 8.92
N ALA A 226 18.77 -2.04 9.35
CA ALA A 226 17.37 -1.83 9.68
C ALA A 226 16.47 -2.04 8.44
N ILE A 227 15.40 -2.83 8.60
CA ILE A 227 14.33 -2.95 7.62
C ILE A 227 13.65 -1.58 7.51
N LYS A 228 13.47 -1.12 6.27
CA LYS A 228 12.87 0.20 5.97
C LYS A 228 11.57 0.09 5.21
N LEU A 229 11.32 -1.03 4.53
CA LEU A 229 10.12 -1.31 3.76
C LEU A 229 9.68 -2.75 3.99
N VAL A 230 8.42 -2.95 4.35
CA VAL A 230 7.76 -4.26 4.34
C VAL A 230 6.62 -4.23 3.34
N LYS A 231 6.65 -5.09 2.33
CA LYS A 231 5.56 -5.24 1.35
C LYS A 231 4.74 -6.49 1.59
N ALA A 232 3.43 -6.38 1.54
CA ALA A 232 2.59 -7.57 1.51
C ALA A 232 2.77 -8.36 0.22
N TYR A 233 2.56 -9.66 0.31
CA TYR A 233 2.20 -10.52 -0.80
C TYR A 233 1.05 -11.43 -0.40
N TYR A 234 0.24 -11.85 -1.37
CA TYR A 234 -0.95 -12.63 -1.12
C TYR A 234 -1.49 -13.29 -2.39
N ASN A 235 -2.36 -14.28 -2.18
CA ASN A 235 -3.24 -14.81 -3.21
C ASN A 235 -4.48 -13.91 -3.33
N ARG A 236 -4.47 -12.98 -4.29
CA ARG A 236 -5.58 -12.04 -4.51
C ARG A 236 -6.76 -12.72 -5.19
N LEU A 237 -7.85 -12.90 -4.46
CA LEU A 237 -9.15 -13.27 -5.00
C LEU A 237 -9.98 -12.00 -5.20
N THR A 238 -10.25 -11.65 -6.45
CA THR A 238 -11.12 -10.53 -6.77
C THR A 238 -12.57 -10.99 -6.76
N VAL A 239 -13.39 -10.30 -5.98
CA VAL A 239 -14.84 -10.49 -5.89
C VAL A 239 -15.53 -9.57 -6.88
N ASP A 240 -16.46 -10.11 -7.66
CA ASP A 240 -17.32 -9.34 -8.56
C ASP A 240 -18.36 -8.56 -7.73
N LYS A 241 -18.40 -7.23 -7.91
CA LYS A 241 -19.35 -6.36 -7.19
C LYS A 241 -20.80 -6.70 -7.48
N ASP A 242 -21.12 -7.06 -8.73
CA ASP A 242 -22.49 -7.35 -9.14
C ASP A 242 -22.90 -8.79 -8.78
N ASN A 243 -21.93 -9.67 -8.57
CA ASN A 243 -22.15 -11.04 -8.14
C ASN A 243 -21.08 -11.47 -7.12
N PRO A 244 -21.26 -11.19 -5.83
CA PRO A 244 -20.27 -11.50 -4.79
C PRO A 244 -19.91 -12.99 -4.64
N LYS A 245 -20.71 -13.89 -5.26
CA LYS A 245 -20.39 -15.32 -5.33
C LYS A 245 -19.31 -15.63 -6.37
N ARG A 246 -19.13 -14.79 -7.40
CA ARG A 246 -18.05 -14.94 -8.39
C ARG A 246 -16.76 -14.36 -7.84
N LYS A 247 -15.78 -15.24 -7.69
CA LYS A 247 -14.41 -14.88 -7.34
C LYS A 247 -13.49 -15.32 -8.47
N PHE A 248 -12.49 -14.52 -8.79
CA PHE A 248 -11.46 -14.88 -9.77
C PHE A 248 -10.08 -14.52 -9.26
N LEU A 249 -9.05 -15.16 -9.81
CA LEU A 249 -7.67 -14.88 -9.43
C LEU A 249 -7.26 -13.50 -9.99
N GLY A 250 -7.10 -12.54 -9.09
CA GLY A 250 -6.86 -11.14 -9.38
C GLY A 250 -5.38 -10.80 -9.58
N GLY A 251 -5.06 -9.51 -9.68
CA GLY A 251 -3.68 -9.03 -9.75
C GLY A 251 -2.98 -9.26 -11.10
N ARG A 252 -3.74 -9.31 -12.21
CA ARG A 252 -3.20 -9.61 -13.55
C ARG A 252 -2.01 -8.74 -13.97
N VAL A 253 -2.05 -7.43 -13.71
CA VAL A 253 -0.90 -6.53 -14.00
C VAL A 253 0.33 -6.95 -13.20
N CYS A 254 0.17 -7.30 -11.93
CA CYS A 254 1.26 -7.76 -11.08
C CYS A 254 1.81 -9.10 -11.56
N ARG A 255 0.91 -10.08 -11.74
CA ARG A 255 1.23 -11.48 -12.05
C ARG A 255 1.80 -11.70 -13.44
N LEU A 256 1.13 -11.13 -14.44
CA LEU A 256 1.36 -11.43 -15.86
C LEU A 256 2.33 -10.45 -16.51
N LEU A 257 2.49 -9.25 -15.95
CA LEU A 257 3.32 -8.20 -16.53
C LEU A 257 4.51 -7.85 -15.61
N ILE A 258 4.27 -7.32 -14.41
CA ILE A 258 5.34 -6.73 -13.61
C ILE A 258 6.31 -7.76 -13.02
N ARG A 259 5.79 -8.84 -12.42
CA ARG A 259 6.64 -9.89 -11.84
C ARG A 259 7.55 -10.56 -12.89
N PRO A 260 7.06 -11.02 -14.06
CA PRO A 260 7.95 -11.53 -15.10
C PRO A 260 8.87 -10.46 -15.68
N LEU A 261 8.42 -9.20 -15.81
CA LEU A 261 9.25 -8.10 -16.30
C LEU A 261 10.43 -7.83 -15.36
N LEU A 262 10.23 -7.78 -14.04
CA LEU A 262 11.30 -7.57 -13.07
C LEU A 262 12.35 -8.67 -13.17
N LYS A 263 11.92 -9.93 -13.21
CA LYS A 263 12.82 -11.07 -13.39
C LYS A 263 13.63 -10.97 -14.68
N SER A 264 12.98 -10.56 -15.77
CA SER A 264 13.63 -10.39 -17.07
C SER A 264 14.62 -9.22 -17.08
N ILE A 265 14.34 -8.14 -16.34
CA ILE A 265 15.29 -7.02 -16.15
C ILE A 265 16.53 -7.50 -15.40
N THR A 266 16.36 -8.27 -14.32
CA THR A 266 17.49 -8.86 -13.59
C THR A 266 18.30 -9.79 -14.50
N GLU A 267 17.65 -10.70 -15.22
CA GLU A 267 18.34 -11.68 -16.08
C GLU A 267 19.05 -11.04 -17.27
N THR A 268 18.43 -10.04 -17.93
CA THR A 268 18.99 -9.43 -19.14
C THR A 268 20.05 -8.37 -18.83
N PHE A 269 19.86 -7.57 -17.77
CA PHE A 269 20.70 -6.40 -17.50
C PHE A 269 21.51 -6.50 -16.20
N ASN A 270 21.29 -7.54 -15.38
CA ASN A 270 21.87 -7.66 -14.04
C ASN A 270 21.60 -6.44 -13.15
N LEU A 271 20.42 -5.82 -13.34
CA LEU A 271 19.96 -4.69 -12.54
C LEU A 271 18.97 -5.15 -11.47
N TYR A 272 19.02 -4.51 -10.31
CA TYR A 272 18.07 -4.74 -9.22
C TYR A 272 18.01 -6.19 -8.70
N VAL A 273 19.16 -6.86 -8.65
CA VAL A 273 19.31 -8.23 -8.13
C VAL A 273 18.68 -8.37 -6.75
N GLY A 274 17.79 -9.34 -6.60
CA GLY A 274 16.97 -9.57 -5.41
C GLY A 274 15.52 -9.12 -5.59
N LEU A 275 15.23 -8.10 -6.42
CA LEU A 275 13.85 -7.66 -6.65
C LEU A 275 13.01 -8.67 -7.45
N GLU A 276 13.63 -9.57 -8.21
CA GLU A 276 12.97 -10.69 -8.89
C GLU A 276 12.32 -11.69 -7.93
N THR A 277 12.71 -11.66 -6.64
CA THR A 277 12.14 -12.51 -5.59
C THR A 277 10.89 -11.91 -4.94
N VAL A 278 10.56 -10.64 -5.23
CA VAL A 278 9.36 -9.97 -4.68
C VAL A 278 8.11 -10.60 -5.29
N LYS A 279 7.30 -11.24 -4.44
CA LYS A 279 6.14 -12.04 -4.88
C LYS A 279 4.96 -11.20 -5.37
N TYR A 280 4.77 -10.00 -4.82
CA TYR A 280 3.68 -9.10 -5.22
C TYR A 280 4.14 -7.61 -5.25
N PRO A 281 4.90 -7.19 -6.27
CA PRO A 281 5.48 -5.83 -6.36
C PRO A 281 4.45 -4.68 -6.30
N LEU A 282 3.21 -4.94 -6.74
CA LEU A 282 2.15 -3.93 -6.80
C LEU A 282 1.19 -3.99 -5.59
N ALA A 283 1.61 -4.56 -4.46
CA ALA A 283 0.78 -4.56 -3.25
C ALA A 283 0.58 -3.14 -2.76
N GLY A 284 -0.68 -2.75 -2.53
CA GLY A 284 -1.08 -1.50 -1.88
C GLY A 284 -0.83 -1.53 -0.37
N GLU A 285 -0.67 -2.73 0.17
CA GLU A 285 -0.42 -3.01 1.58
C GLU A 285 1.08 -3.05 1.82
N PHE A 286 1.60 -2.02 2.49
CA PHE A 286 3.01 -1.93 2.83
C PHE A 286 3.22 -0.94 3.98
N ALA A 287 4.31 -1.12 4.73
CA ALA A 287 4.74 -0.16 5.75
C ALA A 287 6.16 0.31 5.46
N LEU A 288 6.45 1.57 5.79
CA LEU A 288 7.79 2.14 5.71
C LEU A 288 8.13 2.98 6.92
N SER A 289 9.43 3.15 7.14
CA SER A 289 9.93 4.18 8.03
C SER A 289 9.78 5.58 7.44
N ARG A 290 9.51 6.57 8.30
CA ARG A 290 9.39 7.98 7.95
C ARG A 290 10.66 8.51 7.27
N ASP A 291 11.83 8.15 7.78
CA ASP A 291 13.12 8.59 7.25
C ASP A 291 13.37 8.14 5.80
N LEU A 292 12.80 7.01 5.39
CA LEU A 292 12.83 6.57 4.00
C LEU A 292 11.82 7.34 3.15
N LEU A 293 10.58 7.51 3.63
CA LEU A 293 9.52 8.24 2.91
C LEU A 293 9.93 9.69 2.58
N GLU A 294 10.68 10.34 3.46
CA GLU A 294 11.17 11.71 3.27
C GLU A 294 12.30 11.82 2.23
N ARG A 295 12.89 10.69 1.82
CA ARG A 295 14.00 10.62 0.85
C ARG A 295 13.57 10.14 -0.54
N ILE A 296 12.34 9.67 -0.71
CA ILE A 296 11.84 9.12 -1.97
C ILE A 296 10.87 10.08 -2.67
N SER A 297 10.88 10.06 -4.00
CA SER A 297 9.95 10.82 -4.85
C SER A 297 8.79 9.93 -5.30
N LEU A 298 7.54 10.33 -5.02
CA LEU A 298 6.37 9.52 -5.35
C LEU A 298 5.68 10.04 -6.62
N PRO A 299 5.45 9.18 -7.64
CA PRO A 299 4.65 9.56 -8.80
C PRO A 299 3.18 9.71 -8.41
N SER A 300 2.45 10.56 -9.13
CA SER A 300 1.01 10.79 -8.89
C SER A 300 0.10 9.61 -9.22
N ASN A 301 0.62 8.62 -9.94
CA ASN A 301 -0.15 7.64 -10.70
C ASN A 301 0.03 6.20 -10.16
N TYR A 302 -0.33 5.17 -10.94
CA TYR A 302 -0.26 3.77 -10.48
C TYR A 302 1.17 3.20 -10.38
N ALA A 303 2.20 3.97 -10.72
CA ALA A 303 3.58 3.54 -10.57
C ALA A 303 4.14 3.69 -9.15
N ILE A 304 3.33 4.15 -8.18
CA ILE A 304 3.82 4.48 -6.84
C ILE A 304 4.41 3.26 -6.11
N GLU A 305 3.77 2.09 -6.20
CA GLU A 305 4.26 0.88 -5.55
C GLU A 305 5.62 0.46 -6.11
N MET A 306 5.84 0.62 -7.42
CA MET A 306 7.14 0.38 -8.06
C MET A 306 8.16 1.45 -7.70
N ALA A 307 7.74 2.73 -7.62
CA ALA A 307 8.63 3.83 -7.26
C ALA A 307 9.18 3.67 -5.84
N VAL A 308 8.31 3.27 -4.90
CA VAL A 308 8.71 2.93 -3.53
C VAL A 308 9.73 1.79 -3.55
N LEU A 309 9.45 0.70 -4.27
CA LEU A 309 10.32 -0.48 -4.30
C LEU A 309 11.71 -0.16 -4.88
N PHE A 310 11.78 0.45 -6.06
CA PHE A 310 13.04 0.77 -6.72
C PHE A 310 13.87 1.80 -5.95
N GLN A 311 13.24 2.86 -5.43
CA GLN A 311 13.99 3.89 -4.69
C GLN A 311 14.47 3.37 -3.33
N THR A 312 13.71 2.50 -2.68
CA THR A 312 14.18 1.83 -1.44
C THR A 312 15.42 1.00 -1.72
N TYR A 313 15.39 0.21 -2.80
CA TYR A 313 16.55 -0.56 -3.25
C TYR A 313 17.75 0.36 -3.50
N ASP A 314 17.55 1.47 -4.20
CA ASP A 314 18.63 2.38 -4.57
C ASP A 314 19.24 3.15 -3.39
N ILE A 315 18.44 3.48 -2.38
CA ILE A 315 18.87 4.25 -1.21
C ILE A 315 19.42 3.36 -0.10
N THR A 316 18.79 2.20 0.14
CA THR A 316 19.00 1.39 1.34
C THR A 316 19.42 -0.06 1.05
N GLY A 317 19.45 -0.47 -0.23
CA GLY A 317 19.77 -1.82 -0.64
C GLY A 317 18.62 -2.82 -0.43
N PRO A 318 18.72 -4.03 -1.03
CA PRO A 318 17.66 -5.04 -0.99
C PRO A 318 17.45 -5.65 0.40
N ASN A 319 18.49 -5.71 1.24
CA ASN A 319 18.38 -6.29 2.60
C ASN A 319 17.52 -5.43 3.53
N SER A 320 17.28 -4.16 3.18
CA SER A 320 16.36 -3.26 3.91
C SER A 320 14.90 -3.43 3.49
N ILE A 321 14.63 -4.33 2.53
CA ILE A 321 13.30 -4.64 2.01
C ILE A 321 12.91 -6.03 2.49
N ALA A 322 11.73 -6.12 3.10
CA ALA A 322 11.12 -7.38 3.47
C ALA A 322 9.75 -7.55 2.79
N GLN A 323 9.28 -8.79 2.72
CA GLN A 323 7.95 -9.14 2.24
C GLN A 323 7.23 -10.06 3.23
N LEU A 324 5.91 -9.94 3.28
CA LEU A 324 5.06 -10.63 4.26
C LEU A 324 3.85 -11.28 3.58
N ASP A 325 3.63 -12.56 3.85
CA ASP A 325 2.44 -13.29 3.39
C ASP A 325 1.21 -12.87 4.20
N LEU A 326 0.20 -12.31 3.53
CA LEU A 326 -1.12 -12.07 4.13
C LEU A 326 -2.12 -13.21 3.87
N GLY A 327 -1.68 -14.29 3.22
CA GLY A 327 -2.51 -15.42 2.84
C GLY A 327 -3.43 -15.12 1.67
N THR A 328 -4.71 -15.46 1.81
CA THR A 328 -5.73 -15.22 0.78
C THR A 328 -6.36 -13.85 0.99
N TYR A 329 -6.34 -13.00 -0.04
CA TYR A 329 -6.78 -11.62 0.03
C TYR A 329 -8.04 -11.41 -0.82
N HIS A 330 -9.16 -11.08 -0.19
CA HIS A 330 -10.45 -10.85 -0.86
C HIS A 330 -10.60 -9.38 -1.23
N HIS A 331 -10.37 -9.08 -2.51
CA HIS A 331 -10.38 -7.74 -3.07
C HIS A 331 -11.70 -7.44 -3.78
N ILE A 332 -12.31 -6.27 -3.52
CA ILE A 332 -13.52 -5.83 -4.23
C ILE A 332 -13.15 -5.28 -5.63
N GLY A 333 -13.54 -5.98 -6.70
CA GLY A 333 -13.22 -5.58 -8.08
C GLY A 333 -13.79 -4.22 -8.48
N ARG A 334 -13.06 -3.43 -9.27
CA ARG A 334 -13.53 -2.10 -9.76
C ARG A 334 -13.95 -2.16 -11.23
N LYS A 335 -15.02 -1.46 -11.59
CA LYS A 335 -15.53 -1.40 -12.99
C LYS A 335 -14.77 -0.43 -13.89
N PHE A 336 -14.20 0.63 -13.30
CA PHE A 336 -13.79 1.84 -14.03
C PHE A 336 -12.30 1.93 -14.42
N GLU A 337 -11.45 1.01 -13.96
CA GLU A 337 -10.01 1.09 -14.23
C GLU A 337 -9.64 0.26 -15.46
N SER A 338 -9.26 0.96 -16.55
CA SER A 338 -8.62 0.31 -17.69
C SER A 338 -7.28 -0.28 -17.23
N LEU A 339 -7.23 -1.61 -17.15
CA LEU A 339 -6.02 -2.41 -16.92
C LEU A 339 -4.85 -1.96 -17.81
N GLU A 340 -5.12 -1.58 -19.06
CA GLU A 340 -4.13 -1.11 -20.04
C GLU A 340 -3.53 0.23 -19.63
N ASN A 341 -4.35 1.18 -19.16
CA ASN A 341 -3.86 2.48 -18.69
C ASN A 341 -2.95 2.33 -17.47
N MET A 342 -3.34 1.46 -16.53
CA MET A 342 -2.52 1.13 -15.36
C MET A 342 -1.19 0.50 -15.79
N ALA A 343 -1.24 -0.53 -16.63
CA ALA A 343 -0.07 -1.22 -17.15
C ALA A 343 0.89 -0.25 -17.84
N ARG A 344 0.39 0.61 -18.74
CA ARG A 344 1.20 1.60 -19.45
C ARG A 344 1.91 2.57 -18.50
N GLN A 345 1.23 3.08 -17.47
CA GLN A 345 1.84 3.98 -16.49
C GLN A 345 2.98 3.32 -15.74
N ILE A 346 2.77 2.08 -15.28
CA ILE A 346 3.77 1.32 -14.52
C ILE A 346 4.95 0.95 -15.41
N VAL A 347 4.71 0.42 -16.60
CA VAL A 347 5.76 0.01 -17.54
C VAL A 347 6.61 1.20 -18.00
N ASN A 348 5.98 2.34 -18.31
CA ASN A 348 6.73 3.57 -18.64
C ASN A 348 7.63 4.01 -17.48
N PHE A 349 7.16 3.89 -16.23
CA PHE A 349 7.97 4.19 -15.06
C PHE A 349 9.15 3.22 -14.94
N VAL A 350 8.91 1.90 -15.05
CA VAL A 350 9.94 0.86 -14.98
C VAL A 350 11.03 1.09 -16.04
N PHE A 351 10.64 1.29 -17.30
CA PHE A 351 11.62 1.54 -18.37
C PHE A 351 12.37 2.86 -18.20
N ARG A 352 11.73 3.90 -17.64
CA ARG A 352 12.44 5.14 -17.29
C ARG A 352 13.54 4.85 -16.28
N VAL A 353 13.22 4.14 -15.19
CA VAL A 353 14.18 3.76 -14.15
C VAL A 353 15.32 2.90 -14.72
N VAL A 354 15.00 1.90 -15.56
CA VAL A 354 16.02 1.07 -16.23
C VAL A 354 16.93 1.91 -17.13
N ASN A 355 16.37 2.80 -17.95
CA ASN A 355 17.15 3.68 -18.82
C ASN A 355 18.06 4.62 -18.01
N GLU A 356 17.57 5.14 -16.87
CA GLU A 356 18.35 5.98 -15.95
C GLU A 356 19.53 5.21 -15.35
N LYS A 357 19.32 3.94 -14.95
CA LYS A 357 20.39 3.08 -14.43
C LYS A 357 21.44 2.69 -15.47
N ILE A 358 21.01 2.44 -16.70
CA ILE A 358 21.93 2.14 -17.82
C ILE A 358 22.63 3.43 -18.30
N GLY A 359 22.04 4.60 -18.06
CA GLY A 359 22.53 5.89 -18.53
C GLY A 359 22.15 6.21 -19.98
N ARG A 360 21.31 5.38 -20.61
CA ARG A 360 20.77 5.61 -21.97
C ARG A 360 19.47 4.82 -22.21
N PRO A 361 18.68 5.20 -23.24
CA PRO A 361 17.59 4.35 -23.71
C PRO A 361 18.08 2.96 -24.15
N LEU A 362 17.24 1.94 -23.90
CA LEU A 362 17.46 0.59 -24.44
C LEU A 362 17.50 0.58 -25.97
N THR A 363 18.46 -0.16 -26.54
CA THR A 363 18.52 -0.43 -27.98
C THR A 363 17.38 -1.34 -28.41
N ARG A 364 17.18 -1.49 -29.73
CA ARG A 364 16.20 -2.43 -30.26
C ARG A 364 16.53 -3.88 -29.87
N GLU A 365 17.80 -4.26 -29.98
CA GLU A 365 18.28 -5.60 -29.63
C GLU A 365 18.07 -5.92 -28.15
N GLU A 366 18.34 -4.97 -27.24
CA GLU A 366 18.11 -5.14 -25.80
C GLU A 366 16.62 -5.30 -25.47
N LYS A 367 15.74 -4.55 -26.17
CA LYS A 367 14.29 -4.71 -26.02
C LYS A 367 13.82 -6.08 -26.53
N ASP A 368 14.36 -6.54 -27.65
CA ASP A 368 14.02 -7.85 -28.21
C ASP A 368 14.49 -8.97 -27.26
N GLN A 369 15.69 -8.87 -26.68
CA GLN A 369 16.20 -9.79 -25.64
C GLN A 369 15.31 -9.79 -24.40
N LEU A 370 14.93 -8.60 -23.90
CA LEU A 370 14.04 -8.47 -22.75
C LEU A 370 12.66 -9.09 -23.01
N LEU A 371 12.12 -8.91 -24.22
CA LEU A 371 10.84 -9.52 -24.62
C LEU A 371 10.92 -11.05 -24.65
N VAL A 372 12.02 -11.62 -25.15
CA VAL A 372 12.24 -13.08 -25.12
C VAL A 372 12.31 -13.59 -23.67
N ALA A 373 13.10 -12.94 -22.81
CA ALA A 373 13.19 -13.30 -21.39
C ALA A 373 11.83 -13.18 -20.69
N TYR A 374 11.06 -12.13 -20.98
CA TYR A 374 9.72 -11.92 -20.46
C TYR A 374 8.77 -13.04 -20.87
N GLU A 375 8.79 -13.44 -22.15
CA GLU A 375 7.96 -14.53 -22.68
C GLU A 375 8.23 -15.87 -21.98
N GLU A 376 9.49 -16.18 -21.71
CA GLU A 376 9.87 -17.37 -20.96
C GLU A 376 9.41 -17.29 -19.51
N ASN A 377 9.66 -16.16 -18.84
CA ASN A 377 9.35 -15.97 -17.44
C ASN A 377 7.85 -15.98 -17.14
N VAL A 378 7.03 -15.32 -17.96
CA VAL A 378 5.58 -15.36 -17.80
C VAL A 378 5.01 -16.76 -18.04
N SER A 379 5.57 -17.51 -19.00
CA SER A 379 5.14 -18.88 -19.29
C SER A 379 5.44 -19.83 -18.13
N ARG A 380 6.59 -19.68 -17.45
CA ARG A 380 6.92 -20.41 -16.22
C ARG A 380 5.93 -20.07 -15.09
N LEU A 381 5.68 -18.77 -14.87
CA LEU A 381 4.78 -18.29 -13.82
C LEU A 381 3.30 -18.67 -14.04
N LEU A 382 2.83 -18.75 -15.28
CA LEU A 382 1.47 -19.19 -15.59
C LEU A 382 1.17 -20.60 -15.05
N ASN A 383 2.14 -21.52 -15.14
CA ASN A 383 2.00 -22.86 -14.58
C ASN A 383 1.91 -22.84 -13.04
N GLU A 384 2.63 -21.93 -12.37
CA GLU A 384 2.52 -21.74 -10.93
C GLU A 384 1.14 -21.20 -10.57
N TYR A 385 0.65 -20.19 -11.30
CA TYR A 385 -0.65 -19.59 -11.05
C TYR A 385 -1.82 -20.54 -11.27
N GLU A 386 -1.72 -21.46 -12.24
CA GLU A 386 -2.72 -22.51 -12.43
C GLU A 386 -2.76 -23.47 -11.24
N LYS A 387 -1.59 -23.90 -10.73
CA LYS A 387 -1.52 -24.72 -9.51
C LYS A 387 -2.13 -24.00 -8.31
N THR A 388 -1.78 -22.73 -8.10
CA THR A 388 -2.35 -21.90 -7.03
C THR A 388 -3.87 -21.79 -7.17
N ALA A 389 -4.39 -21.59 -8.39
CA ALA A 389 -5.83 -21.52 -8.63
C ALA A 389 -6.54 -22.84 -8.29
N ILE A 390 -5.95 -23.99 -8.64
CA ILE A 390 -6.49 -25.31 -8.32
C ILE A 390 -6.55 -25.49 -6.79
N GLN A 391 -5.46 -25.20 -6.09
CA GLN A 391 -5.40 -25.30 -4.63
C GLN A 391 -6.46 -24.40 -3.95
N LEU A 392 -6.55 -23.13 -4.34
CA LEU A 392 -7.53 -22.20 -3.78
C LEU A 392 -8.98 -22.63 -4.04
N LYS A 393 -9.22 -23.30 -5.18
CA LYS A 393 -10.54 -23.85 -5.51
C LYS A 393 -10.92 -25.01 -4.59
N GLU A 394 -9.95 -25.85 -4.22
CA GLU A 394 -10.13 -26.96 -3.27
C GLU A 394 -10.36 -26.45 -1.84
N GLU A 395 -9.69 -25.37 -1.43
CA GLU A 395 -9.79 -24.81 -0.08
C GLU A 395 -11.06 -23.96 0.16
N GLY A 396 -11.63 -23.34 -0.87
CA GLY A 396 -12.55 -22.19 -0.66
C GLY A 396 -13.77 -22.06 -1.57
N GLY A 397 -14.07 -23.03 -2.43
CA GLY A 397 -15.35 -23.17 -3.15
C GLY A 397 -15.84 -21.95 -3.95
N ASN A 398 -15.76 -22.05 -5.29
CA ASN A 398 -16.24 -21.07 -6.30
C ASN A 398 -15.22 -20.01 -6.76
N LEU A 399 -13.99 -20.46 -7.06
CA LEU A 399 -13.01 -19.70 -7.83
C LEU A 399 -13.16 -19.99 -9.33
N GLU A 400 -13.39 -18.95 -10.13
CA GLU A 400 -13.28 -18.96 -11.59
C GLU A 400 -11.84 -18.66 -12.00
N TYR A 401 -11.19 -19.61 -12.66
CA TYR A 401 -9.88 -19.43 -13.25
C TYR A 401 -9.81 -20.11 -14.61
N SER A 402 -9.17 -19.45 -15.56
CA SER A 402 -8.90 -19.97 -16.89
C SER A 402 -7.53 -19.53 -17.37
N MET A 403 -6.63 -20.49 -17.60
CA MET A 403 -5.31 -20.22 -18.18
C MET A 403 -5.43 -19.57 -19.57
N SER A 404 -6.45 -19.93 -20.36
CA SER A 404 -6.67 -19.33 -21.68
C SER A 404 -7.07 -17.85 -21.59
N GLU A 405 -7.81 -17.47 -20.54
CA GLU A 405 -8.12 -16.06 -20.28
C GLU A 405 -6.88 -15.28 -19.88
N ASP A 406 -6.04 -15.84 -19.00
CA ASP A 406 -4.78 -15.22 -18.60
C ASP A 406 -3.80 -15.11 -19.78
N LEU A 407 -3.73 -16.10 -20.67
CA LEU A 407 -2.97 -15.99 -21.93
C LEU A 407 -3.49 -14.87 -22.84
N ASN A 408 -4.81 -14.70 -22.94
CA ASN A 408 -5.40 -13.60 -23.71
C ASN A 408 -5.07 -12.25 -23.07
N LYS A 409 -5.18 -12.13 -21.74
CA LYS A 409 -4.83 -10.91 -21.01
C LYS A 409 -3.34 -10.58 -21.09
N LYS A 410 -2.47 -11.58 -21.01
CA LYS A 410 -1.04 -11.42 -21.28
C LYS A 410 -0.80 -10.77 -22.64
N LYS A 411 -1.44 -11.24 -23.71
CA LYS A 411 -1.29 -10.67 -25.07
C LYS A 411 -1.72 -9.20 -25.20
N ILE A 412 -2.64 -8.75 -24.34
CA ILE A 412 -3.07 -7.35 -24.30
C ILE A 412 -2.09 -6.49 -23.49
N LEU A 413 -1.49 -7.07 -22.44
CA LEU A 413 -0.53 -6.39 -21.56
C LEU A 413 0.87 -6.28 -22.16
N GLN A 414 1.28 -7.27 -22.96
CA GLN A 414 2.48 -7.26 -23.80
C GLN A 414 2.30 -6.27 -24.95
#